data_AF-A0A537V457-F1
#
_entry.id   AF-A0A537V457-F1
#
_cell.length_a   1.000
_cell.length_b   1.000
_cell.length_c   1.000
_cell.angle_alpha   90.00
_cell.angle_beta   90.00
_cell.angle_gamma   90.00
#
_symmetry.space_group_name_H-M   'P 1'
#
loop_
_entity.id
_entity.type
_entity.pdbx_description
1 polymer ?
#
loop_
_entity_poly.entity_id
_entity_poly.type
_entity_poly.pdbx_seq_one_letter_code
_entity_poly.pdbx_strand_id
1 'polypeptide(L)'
;MRTEESRPIRLEDYRPPDWLVESVELDVSLDSTATRVRAALTLRPNGNGAAPAPLLLDGEALTLRALKLDGAALPPEQFVATP
;
A
#
# COMPACT_ATOMS: atom_id res chain seq x y z
N MET A 1 -22.90 -17.45 1.48
CA MET A 1 -21.86 -18.37 1.97
C MET A 1 -20.52 -17.82 1.49
N ARG A 2 -19.72 -17.24 2.38
CA ARG A 2 -18.40 -16.67 2.05
C ARG A 2 -17.37 -17.79 2.26
N THR A 3 -16.94 -18.43 1.18
CA THR A 3 -15.83 -19.38 1.18
C THR A 3 -14.52 -18.61 1.22
N GLU A 4 -14.21 -18.01 2.37
CA GLU A 4 -12.86 -17.58 2.67
C GLU A 4 -12.20 -18.71 3.46
N GLU A 5 -11.54 -19.62 2.75
CA GLU A 5 -10.56 -20.50 3.38
C GLU A 5 -9.43 -19.62 3.91
N SER A 6 -9.48 -19.29 5.20
CA SER A 6 -8.41 -18.59 5.89
C SER A 6 -7.14 -19.44 5.74
N ARG A 7 -6.23 -19.01 4.86
CA ARG A 7 -4.94 -19.67 4.71
C ARG A 7 -4.18 -19.51 6.04
N PRO A 8 -3.68 -20.60 6.63
CA PRO A 8 -2.94 -20.50 7.88
C PRO A 8 -1.66 -19.69 7.65
N ILE A 9 -1.48 -18.61 8.40
CA ILE A 9 -0.22 -17.86 8.44
C ILE A 9 0.74 -18.63 9.36
N ARG A 10 1.88 -19.05 8.83
CA ARG A 10 2.87 -19.84 9.58
C ARG A 10 4.08 -18.98 9.90
N LEU A 11 4.62 -19.15 11.11
CA LEU A 11 5.85 -18.46 11.52
C LEU A 11 7.05 -18.85 10.63
N GLU A 12 7.09 -20.10 10.13
CA GLU A 12 8.15 -20.60 9.24
C GLU A 12 8.18 -19.91 7.87
N ASP A 13 7.06 -19.33 7.42
CA ASP A 13 6.93 -18.63 6.14
C ASP A 13 7.23 -17.13 6.25
N TYR A 14 7.59 -16.64 7.44
CA TYR A 14 7.89 -15.22 7.66
C TYR A 14 9.08 -14.78 6.82
N ARG A 15 8.91 -13.66 6.10
CA ARG A 15 9.97 -12.97 5.38
C ARG A 15 9.94 -11.48 5.73
N PRO A 16 11.10 -10.82 5.91
CA PRO A 16 11.14 -9.36 6.00
C PRO A 16 10.45 -8.72 4.80
N PRO A 17 9.79 -7.57 4.96
CA PRO A 17 9.15 -6.87 3.85
C PRO A 17 10.21 -6.36 2.85
N ASP A 18 9.89 -6.27 1.57
CA ASP A 18 10.84 -5.77 0.55
C ASP A 18 11.07 -4.25 0.65
N TRP A 19 10.12 -3.54 1.25
CA TRP A 19 10.13 -2.09 1.47
C TRP A 19 9.91 -1.77 2.94
N LEU A 20 10.60 -0.74 3.42
CA LEU A 20 10.39 -0.17 4.74
C LEU A 20 9.72 1.20 4.61
N VAL A 21 8.74 1.43 5.48
CA VAL A 21 8.09 2.73 5.63
C VAL A 21 8.88 3.52 6.67
N GLU A 22 9.46 4.64 6.26
CA GLU A 22 10.23 5.52 7.15
C GLU A 22 9.35 6.54 7.85
N SER A 23 8.41 7.13 7.11
CA SER A 23 7.47 8.11 7.63
C SER A 23 6.11 7.96 6.96
N VAL A 24 5.10 8.38 7.71
CA VAL A 24 3.71 8.42 7.26
C VAL A 24 3.15 9.78 7.63
N GLU A 25 2.74 10.55 6.63
CA GLU A 25 1.96 11.77 6.81
C GLU A 25 0.52 11.50 6.40
N LEU A 26 -0.41 11.67 7.34
CA LEU A 26 -1.84 11.49 7.11
C LEU A 26 -2.57 12.82 7.27
N ASP A 27 -3.28 13.19 6.21
CA ASP A 27 -4.28 14.27 6.24
C ASP A 27 -5.65 13.63 6.07
N VAL A 28 -6.43 13.67 7.17
CA VAL A 28 -7.77 13.10 7.26
C VAL A 28 -8.78 14.23 7.29
N SER A 29 -9.45 14.44 6.18
CA SER A 29 -10.58 15.36 6.05
C SER A 29 -11.87 14.62 6.40
N LEU A 30 -12.36 14.83 7.62
CA LEU A 30 -13.56 14.19 8.14
C LEU A 30 -14.83 14.69 7.45
N ASP A 31 -15.64 13.76 6.99
CA ASP A 31 -16.99 13.99 6.45
C ASP A 31 -17.91 12.86 6.92
N SER A 32 -19.19 13.16 7.10
CA SER A 32 -20.18 12.22 7.63
C SER A 32 -20.45 11.02 6.72
N THR A 33 -20.13 11.13 5.43
CA THR A 33 -20.42 10.10 4.41
C THR A 33 -19.23 9.77 3.52
N ALA A 34 -18.28 10.69 3.38
CA ALA A 34 -17.20 10.60 2.41
C ALA A 34 -15.87 11.16 2.95
N THR A 35 -15.45 10.66 4.12
CA THR A 35 -14.15 11.03 4.72
C THR A 35 -13.03 10.79 3.71
N ARG A 36 -12.21 11.81 3.48
CA ARG A 36 -11.10 11.76 2.53
C ARG A 36 -9.79 11.66 3.28
N VAL A 37 -9.00 10.64 2.93
CA VAL A 37 -7.66 10.44 3.48
C VAL A 37 -6.63 10.68 2.38
N ARG A 38 -5.65 11.53 2.66
CA ARG A 38 -4.43 11.67 1.89
C ARG A 38 -3.28 11.10 2.72
N ALA A 39 -2.58 10.13 2.18
CA ALA A 39 -1.38 9.56 2.77
C ALA A 39 -0.17 9.91 1.91
N ALA A 40 0.89 10.43 2.53
CA ALA A 40 2.22 10.51 1.94
C ALA A 40 3.16 9.57 2.71
N LEU A 41 3.77 8.63 2.00
CA LEU A 41 4.64 7.61 2.55
C LEU A 41 6.06 7.85 2.04
N THR A 42 7.04 7.93 2.94
CA THR A 42 8.46 7.83 2.57
C THR A 42 8.87 6.37 2.68
N LEU A 43 9.29 5.79 1.57
CA LEU A 43 9.61 4.37 1.45
C LEU A 43 11.07 4.20 1.07
N ARG A 44 11.72 3.19 1.63
CA ARG A 44 13.04 2.74 1.17
C ARG A 44 13.10 1.23 0.95
N PRO A 45 13.93 0.75 0.02
CA PRO A 45 14.18 -0.68 -0.13
C PRO A 45 14.75 -1.29 1.16
N ASN A 46 14.29 -2.50 1.50
CA ASN A 46 14.79 -3.29 2.62
C ASN A 46 15.86 -4.30 2.16
N GLY A 47 16.95 -3.82 1.55
CA GLY A 47 17.98 -4.71 1.02
C GLY A 47 19.32 -4.04 0.69
N ASN A 48 20.39 -4.82 0.82
CA ASN A 48 21.78 -4.39 0.60
C ASN A 48 22.27 -4.55 -0.86
N GLY A 49 21.40 -4.82 -1.84
CA GLY A 49 21.83 -4.95 -3.25
C GLY A 49 20.96 -5.72 -4.24
N ALA A 50 19.80 -6.27 -3.85
CA ALA A 50 18.83 -6.79 -4.83
C ALA A 50 17.88 -5.68 -5.30
N ALA A 51 17.50 -5.68 -6.58
CA ALA A 51 16.48 -4.76 -7.08
C ALA A 51 15.20 -4.92 -6.25
N PRO A 52 14.57 -3.83 -5.77
CA PRO A 52 13.39 -3.95 -4.93
C PRO A 52 12.27 -4.63 -5.71
N ALA A 53 11.58 -5.56 -5.05
CA ALA A 53 10.34 -6.13 -5.57
C ALA A 53 9.31 -5.01 -5.85
N PRO A 54 8.29 -5.27 -6.69
CA PRO A 54 7.19 -4.32 -6.86
C PRO A 54 6.63 -3.87 -5.50
N LEU A 55 6.34 -2.58 -5.36
CA LEU A 55 5.75 -2.05 -4.15
C LEU A 55 4.29 -2.53 -4.04
N LEU A 56 4.03 -3.37 -3.04
CA LEU A 56 2.68 -3.81 -2.68
C LEU A 56 2.22 -3.06 -1.44
N LEU A 57 1.06 -2.42 -1.53
CA LEU A 57 0.41 -1.72 -0.43
C LEU A 57 -0.94 -2.37 -0.15
N ASP A 58 -1.17 -2.76 1.09
CA ASP A 58 -2.45 -3.32 1.52
C ASP A 58 -3.47 -2.21 1.78
N GLY A 59 -4.67 -2.36 1.24
CA GLY A 59 -5.80 -1.46 1.45
C GLY A 59 -7.12 -2.21 1.32
N GLU A 60 -8.06 -1.94 2.23
CA GLU A 60 -9.37 -2.60 2.25
C GLU A 60 -10.50 -1.57 2.23
N ALA A 61 -11.49 -1.79 1.36
CA ALA A 61 -12.66 -0.92 1.19
C ALA A 61 -12.31 0.55 0.88
N LEU A 62 -11.27 0.76 0.06
CA LEU A 62 -10.78 2.08 -0.31
C LEU A 62 -11.09 2.39 -1.78
N THR A 63 -11.65 3.58 -2.03
CA THR A 63 -11.73 4.13 -3.40
C THR A 63 -10.51 4.98 -3.69
N LEU A 64 -9.57 4.47 -4.49
CA LEU A 64 -8.40 5.23 -4.91
C LEU A 64 -8.81 6.43 -5.79
N ARG A 65 -8.51 7.65 -5.33
CA ARG A 65 -8.84 8.89 -6.06
C ARG A 65 -7.70 9.45 -6.89
N ALA A 66 -6.47 9.33 -6.39
CA ALA A 66 -5.26 9.78 -7.07
C ALA A 66 -4.05 9.07 -6.46
N LEU A 67 -3.04 8.81 -7.28
CA LEU A 67 -1.76 8.25 -6.87
C LEU A 67 -0.63 9.08 -7.49
N LYS A 68 0.39 9.35 -6.68
CA LYS A 68 1.63 10.02 -7.13
C LYS A 68 2.83 9.27 -6.60
N LEU A 69 3.89 9.21 -7.39
CA LEU A 69 5.22 8.75 -6.99
C LEU A 69 6.19 9.91 -7.23
N ASP A 70 6.96 10.26 -6.21
CA ASP A 70 7.95 11.35 -6.28
C ASP A 70 7.36 12.68 -6.83
N GLY A 71 6.10 12.95 -6.49
CA GLY A 71 5.36 14.13 -6.92
C GLY A 71 4.71 14.06 -8.31
N ALA A 72 5.06 13.07 -9.13
CA ALA A 72 4.47 12.85 -10.45
C ALA A 72 3.23 11.97 -10.38
N ALA A 73 2.19 12.31 -11.14
CA ALA A 73 1.00 11.47 -11.26
C ALA A 73 1.34 10.17 -11.98
N LEU A 74 0.93 9.03 -11.39
CA LEU A 74 1.14 7.73 -12.03
C LEU A 74 0.05 7.47 -13.06
N PRO A 75 0.42 7.06 -14.29
CA PRO A 75 -0.55 6.65 -15.27
C PRO A 75 -1.10 5.25 -14.89
N PRO A 76 -2.35 4.92 -15.28
CA PRO A 76 -3.03 3.68 -14.85
C PRO A 76 -2.30 2.39 -15.23
N GLU A 77 -1.40 2.42 -16.22
CA GLU A 77 -0.64 1.26 -16.66
C GLU A 77 0.53 0.92 -15.74
N GLN A 78 0.90 1.83 -14.83
CA GLN A 78 2.02 1.67 -13.89
C GLN A 78 1.60 1.20 -12.50
N PHE A 79 0.30 1.00 -12.25
CA PHE A 79 -0.18 0.47 -10.99
C PHE A 79 -1.44 -0.38 -11.20
N VAL A 80 -1.71 -1.27 -10.24
CA VAL A 80 -2.98 -1.99 -10.15
C VAL A 80 -3.58 -1.70 -8.80
N ALA A 81 -4.81 -1.20 -8.77
CA ALA A 81 -5.57 -0.98 -7.55
C ALA A 81 -6.81 -1.88 -7.57
N THR A 82 -6.93 -2.74 -6.57
CA THR A 82 -8.13 -3.56 -6.37
C THR A 82 -9.12 -2.84 -5.46
N PRO A 83 -10.43 -2.85 -5.77
CA PRO A 83 -11.48 -2.28 -4.90
C PRO A 83 -11.57 -2.95 -3.54
#